data_AF-A0A971SU04-F1
#
_entry.id   AF-A0A971SU04-F1
#
_cell.length_a   1.000
_cell.length_b   1.000
_cell.length_c   1.000
_cell.angle_alpha   90.00
_cell.angle_beta   90.00
_cell.angle_gamma   90.00
#
_symmetry.space_group_name_H-M   'P 1'
#
loop_
_entity.id
_entity.type
_entity.pdbx_description
1 polymer ?
#
loop_
_entity_poly.entity_id
_entity_poly.type
_entity_poly.pdbx_seq_one_letter_code
_entity_poly.pdbx_strand_id
1 'polypeptide(L)'
;MLESQYLAGRDDLLESMKKVPFLRSYSDKFLRKILELSKIRRYQAGEVITREGEYDCWLYVILAGEVKVVKNEEEIARLDAAGGTFGELAVIDGEPRSAATFAASETTCLAIDSSFIDRLDPRERREFEAVYFRLLSEILAHRLRQTSEELSLLKQELELVRRI
;
A
#
# COMPACT_ATOMS: atom_id res chain seq x y z
N MET A 1 0.94 15.25 -9.85
CA MET A 1 -0.07 14.36 -9.26
C MET A 1 -1.46 14.94 -9.52
N LEU A 2 -2.37 14.10 -10.02
CA LEU A 2 -3.80 14.40 -10.14
C LEU A 2 -4.56 13.57 -9.11
N GLU A 3 -5.50 14.16 -8.37
CA GLU A 3 -6.34 13.43 -7.41
C GLU A 3 -7.84 13.63 -7.66
N SER A 4 -8.61 12.58 -7.37
CA SER A 4 -10.08 12.65 -7.35
C SER A 4 -10.61 13.21 -6.03
N GLN A 5 -11.91 13.51 -6.00
CA GLN A 5 -12.64 13.59 -4.73
C GLN A 5 -12.66 12.21 -4.02
N TYR A 6 -13.04 12.22 -2.74
CA TYR A 6 -13.26 10.98 -2.00
C TYR A 6 -14.33 10.12 -2.69
N LEU A 7 -14.17 8.80 -2.63
CA LEU A 7 -14.96 7.85 -3.42
C LEU A 7 -16.23 7.38 -2.70
N ALA A 8 -16.79 8.20 -1.81
CA ALA A 8 -18.04 7.90 -1.14
C ALA A 8 -19.17 7.67 -2.17
N GLY A 9 -19.92 6.57 -2.02
CA GLY A 9 -21.01 6.19 -2.91
C GLY A 9 -20.58 5.62 -4.28
N ARG A 10 -19.27 5.41 -4.52
CA ARG A 10 -18.76 4.79 -5.76
C ARG A 10 -18.83 3.27 -5.74
N ASP A 11 -20.04 2.74 -5.59
CA ASP A 11 -20.30 1.29 -5.58
C ASP A 11 -19.85 0.60 -6.88
N ASP A 12 -19.76 1.34 -7.99
CA ASP A 12 -19.23 0.87 -9.27
C ASP A 12 -17.76 0.38 -9.18
N LEU A 13 -17.01 0.85 -8.17
CA LEU A 13 -15.61 0.47 -7.96
C LEU A 13 -15.45 -0.78 -7.09
N LEU A 14 -16.51 -1.29 -6.44
CA LEU A 14 -16.43 -2.46 -5.56
C LEU A 14 -15.92 -3.71 -6.29
N GLU A 15 -16.42 -3.95 -7.50
CA GLU A 15 -15.97 -5.09 -8.30
C GLU A 15 -14.50 -4.96 -8.71
N SER A 16 -13.99 -3.73 -8.86
CA SER A 16 -12.57 -3.50 -9.11
C SER A 16 -11.73 -3.76 -7.86
N MET A 17 -12.21 -3.38 -6.67
CA MET A 17 -11.52 -3.71 -5.41
C MET A 17 -11.41 -5.22 -5.21
N LYS A 18 -12.46 -5.97 -5.53
CA LYS A 18 -12.46 -7.44 -5.40
C LYS A 18 -11.49 -8.15 -6.34
N LYS A 19 -11.01 -7.49 -7.39
CA LYS A 19 -9.93 -8.02 -8.26
C LYS A 19 -8.56 -7.97 -7.58
N VAL A 20 -8.38 -7.11 -6.58
CA VAL A 20 -7.14 -7.07 -5.80
C VAL A 20 -7.10 -8.30 -4.89
N PRO A 21 -6.08 -9.18 -5.01
CA PRO A 21 -6.11 -10.51 -4.39
C PRO A 21 -6.36 -10.53 -2.89
N PHE A 22 -5.81 -9.57 -2.13
CA PHE A 22 -5.99 -9.50 -0.68
C PHE A 22 -7.28 -8.79 -0.26
N LEU A 23 -7.96 -8.04 -1.14
CA LEU A 23 -9.24 -7.38 -0.82
C LEU A 23 -10.46 -8.27 -1.09
N ARG A 24 -10.32 -9.30 -1.94
CA ARG A 24 -11.43 -10.17 -2.38
C ARG A 24 -12.17 -10.90 -1.25
N SER A 25 -11.51 -11.15 -0.13
CA SER A 25 -12.05 -11.90 1.01
C SER A 25 -12.82 -11.01 2.01
N TYR A 26 -12.77 -9.69 1.82
CA TYR A 26 -13.42 -8.74 2.71
C TYR A 26 -14.87 -8.46 2.30
N SER A 27 -15.71 -8.18 3.28
CA SER A 27 -17.12 -7.89 3.03
C SER A 27 -17.33 -6.58 2.28
N ASP A 28 -18.38 -6.51 1.46
CA ASP A 28 -18.75 -5.29 0.74
C ASP A 28 -18.97 -4.10 1.69
N LYS A 29 -19.47 -4.33 2.91
CA LYS A 29 -19.61 -3.28 3.93
C LYS A 29 -18.26 -2.64 4.27
N PHE A 30 -17.24 -3.47 4.48
CA PHE A 30 -15.90 -2.98 4.77
C PHE A 30 -15.27 -2.31 3.55
N LEU A 31 -15.40 -2.90 2.36
CA LEU A 31 -14.85 -2.33 1.13
C LEU A 31 -15.49 -0.97 0.78
N ARG A 32 -16.80 -0.81 0.98
CA ARG A 32 -17.46 0.50 0.83
C ARG A 32 -16.88 1.54 1.78
N LYS A 33 -16.65 1.16 3.04
CA LYS A 33 -16.02 2.08 4.00
C LYS A 33 -14.61 2.46 3.55
N ILE A 34 -13.80 1.50 3.08
CA ILE A 34 -12.48 1.81 2.51
C ILE A 34 -12.60 2.79 1.33
N LEU A 35 -13.56 2.61 0.41
CA LEU A 35 -13.81 3.57 -0.68
C LEU A 35 -14.18 4.97 -0.18
N GLU A 36 -15.05 5.07 0.82
CA GLU A 36 -15.41 6.36 1.45
C GLU A 36 -14.16 7.09 1.96
N LEU A 37 -13.19 6.36 2.49
CA LEU A 37 -11.92 6.90 3.00
C LEU A 37 -10.85 7.08 1.91
N SER A 38 -11.15 6.73 0.65
CA SER A 38 -10.16 6.67 -0.41
C SER A 38 -10.32 7.77 -1.45
N LYS A 39 -9.19 8.09 -2.10
CA LYS A 39 -9.12 8.85 -3.35
C LYS A 39 -8.40 8.02 -4.42
N ILE A 40 -8.67 8.31 -5.70
CA ILE A 40 -7.80 7.89 -6.78
C ILE A 40 -6.73 8.96 -6.99
N ARG A 41 -5.45 8.57 -6.93
CA ARG A 41 -4.31 9.43 -7.25
C ARG A 41 -3.57 8.89 -8.46
N ARG A 42 -3.26 9.77 -9.40
CA ARG A 42 -2.49 9.47 -10.62
C ARG A 42 -1.19 10.24 -10.62
N TYR A 43 -0.13 9.54 -10.97
CA TYR A 43 1.24 10.02 -10.98
C TYR A 43 1.85 9.76 -12.35
N GLN A 44 2.56 10.76 -12.87
CA GLN A 44 3.44 10.61 -14.02
C GLN A 44 4.71 9.87 -13.62
N ALA A 45 5.38 9.25 -14.59
CA ALA A 45 6.65 8.59 -14.36
C ALA A 45 7.68 9.56 -13.74
N GLY A 46 8.36 9.12 -12.69
CA GLY A 46 9.33 9.90 -11.93
C GLY A 46 8.74 10.77 -10.81
N GLU A 47 7.41 10.94 -10.72
CA GLU A 47 6.80 11.71 -9.63
C GLU A 47 7.01 11.04 -8.27
N VAL A 48 7.32 11.85 -7.26
CA VAL A 48 7.38 11.43 -5.85
C VAL A 48 5.96 11.15 -5.37
N ILE A 49 5.76 9.99 -4.73
CA ILE A 49 4.48 9.62 -4.10
C ILE A 49 4.56 9.85 -2.58
N THR A 50 5.62 9.37 -1.93
CA THR A 50 5.93 9.62 -0.51
C THR A 50 7.40 9.96 -0.35
N ARG A 51 7.76 10.76 0.66
CA ARG A 51 9.16 11.05 0.99
C ARG A 51 9.58 10.34 2.26
N GLU A 52 10.83 9.88 2.29
CA GLU A 52 11.44 9.30 3.49
C GLU A 52 11.48 10.33 4.62
N GLY A 53 11.15 9.89 5.84
CA GLY A 53 11.15 10.73 7.04
C GLY A 53 9.93 11.64 7.19
N GLU A 54 8.99 11.67 6.25
CA GLU A 54 7.74 12.42 6.41
C GLU A 54 6.71 11.64 7.23
N TYR A 55 5.89 12.37 7.98
CA TYR A 55 4.72 11.81 8.64
C TYR A 55 3.52 11.94 7.72
N ASP A 56 2.90 10.82 7.38
CA ASP A 56 1.61 10.81 6.72
C ASP A 56 0.82 9.54 7.10
N CYS A 57 -0.50 9.58 6.95
CA CYS A 57 -1.43 8.51 7.33
C CYS A 57 -2.07 7.80 6.13
N TRP A 58 -1.51 7.97 4.94
CA TRP A 58 -2.02 7.39 3.71
C TRP A 58 -1.46 5.98 3.50
N LEU A 59 -2.34 5.07 3.12
CA LEU A 59 -1.98 3.76 2.58
C LEU A 59 -2.27 3.76 1.08
N TYR A 60 -1.40 3.16 0.27
CA TYR A 60 -1.55 3.15 -1.18
C TYR A 60 -1.66 1.72 -1.71
N VAL A 61 -2.69 1.45 -2.50
CA VAL A 61 -2.82 0.22 -3.31
C VAL A 61 -2.61 0.57 -4.77
N ILE A 62 -1.69 -0.11 -5.45
CA ILE A 62 -1.39 0.13 -6.86
C ILE A 62 -2.50 -0.51 -7.70
N LEU A 63 -3.23 0.30 -8.47
CA LEU A 63 -4.26 -0.17 -9.38
C LEU A 63 -3.72 -0.40 -10.80
N ALA A 64 -2.73 0.39 -11.21
CA ALA A 64 -2.02 0.29 -12.48
C ALA A 64 -0.66 0.98 -12.39
N GLY A 65 0.30 0.52 -13.20
CA GLY A 65 1.66 1.05 -13.23
C GLY A 65 2.58 0.39 -12.19
N GLU A 66 3.70 1.04 -11.93
CA GLU A 66 4.77 0.55 -11.06
C GLU A 66 5.29 1.66 -10.13
N VAL A 67 5.74 1.26 -8.95
CA VAL A 67 6.32 2.16 -7.94
C VAL A 67 7.68 1.62 -7.54
N LYS A 68 8.70 2.48 -7.56
CA LYS A 68 10.00 2.17 -6.96
C LYS A 68 10.06 2.69 -5.53
N VAL A 69 10.62 1.87 -4.64
CA VAL A 69 10.87 2.20 -3.23
C VAL A 69 12.36 2.48 -3.08
N VAL A 70 12.70 3.66 -2.59
CA VAL A 70 14.08 4.15 -2.46
C VAL A 70 14.36 4.48 -1.01
N LYS A 71 15.43 3.92 -0.46
CA LYS A 71 15.90 4.19 0.90
C LYS A 71 17.38 4.54 0.85
N ASN A 72 17.78 5.63 1.52
CA ASN A 72 19.17 6.11 1.47
C ASN A 72 19.72 6.22 0.03
N GLU A 73 18.92 6.77 -0.89
CA GLU A 73 19.25 6.94 -2.32
C GLU A 73 19.36 5.64 -3.15
N GLU A 74 19.22 4.47 -2.53
CA GLU A 74 19.23 3.17 -3.21
C GLU A 74 17.82 2.64 -3.46
N GLU A 75 17.55 2.16 -4.68
CA GLU A 75 16.30 1.44 -4.99
C GLU A 75 16.33 0.05 -4.33
N ILE A 76 15.46 -0.16 -3.36
CA ILE A 76 15.41 -1.41 -2.56
C ILE A 76 14.28 -2.35 -2.96
N ALA A 77 13.28 -1.85 -3.69
CA ALA A 77 12.17 -2.66 -4.18
C ALA A 77 11.46 -1.95 -5.34
N ARG A 78 10.81 -2.76 -6.18
CA ARG A 78 9.84 -2.29 -7.19
C ARG A 78 8.52 -3.04 -6.98
N LEU A 79 7.42 -2.30 -6.93
CA LEU A 79 6.08 -2.78 -6.65
C LEU A 79 5.19 -2.53 -7.87
N ASP A 80 4.36 -3.49 -8.23
CA ASP A 80 3.41 -3.38 -9.34
C ASP A 80 1.96 -3.64 -8.88
N ALA A 81 1.00 -3.63 -9.79
CA ALA A 81 -0.40 -3.86 -9.45
C ALA A 81 -0.72 -5.27 -8.90
N ALA A 82 0.17 -6.26 -9.05
CA ALA A 82 -0.02 -7.65 -8.63
C ALA A 82 0.28 -7.86 -7.13
N GLY A 83 -0.32 -7.03 -6.28
CA GLY A 83 -0.13 -7.09 -4.82
C GLY A 83 0.69 -5.93 -4.26
N GLY A 84 1.11 -4.97 -5.10
CA GLY A 84 1.78 -3.76 -4.65
C GLY A 84 0.87 -2.88 -3.80
N THR A 85 1.23 -2.84 -2.53
CA THR A 85 0.73 -1.87 -1.55
C THR A 85 1.95 -1.17 -0.97
N PHE A 86 1.82 0.05 -0.45
CA PHE A 86 2.90 0.70 0.28
C PHE A 86 2.36 1.79 1.21
N GLY A 87 3.19 2.17 2.19
CA GLY A 87 2.82 3.14 3.20
C GLY A 87 2.05 2.55 4.39
N GLU A 88 1.96 1.23 4.46
CA GLU A 88 1.33 0.49 5.55
C GLU A 88 2.09 0.61 6.87
N LEU A 89 3.43 0.66 6.83
CA LEU A 89 4.24 0.66 8.05
C LEU A 89 3.93 1.86 8.94
N ALA A 90 4.00 3.08 8.39
CA ALA A 90 3.70 4.31 9.12
C ALA A 90 2.26 4.36 9.66
N VAL A 91 1.30 3.67 9.02
CA VAL A 91 -0.07 3.55 9.50
C VAL A 91 -0.18 2.62 10.72
N ILE A 92 0.70 1.61 10.80
CA ILE A 92 0.68 0.58 11.84
C ILE A 92 1.45 1.03 13.09
N ASP A 93 2.67 1.53 12.90
CA ASP A 93 3.58 1.88 14.01
C ASP A 93 3.58 3.37 14.35
N GLY A 94 3.02 4.23 13.49
CA GLY A 94 3.00 5.68 13.68
C GLY A 94 4.35 6.35 13.45
N GLU A 95 5.34 5.62 12.94
CA GLU A 95 6.67 6.15 12.63
C GLU A 95 6.68 6.92 11.30
N PRO A 96 7.68 7.77 11.05
CA PRO A 96 7.86 8.40 9.75
C PRO A 96 7.96 7.37 8.62
N ARG A 97 7.72 7.81 7.37
CA ARG A 97 7.97 7.00 6.18
C ARG A 97 9.38 6.41 6.19
N SER A 98 9.46 5.09 6.19
CA SER A 98 10.73 4.33 6.26
C SER A 98 11.57 4.38 4.97
N ALA A 99 10.98 4.84 3.87
CA ALA A 99 11.57 4.98 2.55
C ALA A 99 10.75 5.98 1.71
N ALA A 100 11.38 6.56 0.70
CA ALA A 100 10.68 7.33 -0.32
C ALA A 100 10.08 6.39 -1.38
N THR A 101 8.99 6.82 -2.01
CA THR A 101 8.40 6.08 -3.13
C THR A 101 8.18 7.00 -4.32
N PHE A 102 8.39 6.46 -5.52
CA PHE A 102 8.25 7.19 -6.77
C PHE A 102 7.50 6.35 -7.78
N ALA A 103 6.68 6.99 -8.61
CA ALA A 103 6.09 6.33 -9.77
C ALA A 103 7.20 5.95 -10.75
N ALA A 104 7.38 4.66 -11.01
CA ALA A 104 8.38 4.18 -11.97
C ALA A 104 7.86 4.20 -13.43
N SER A 105 6.54 4.21 -13.58
CA SER A 105 5.79 4.44 -14.83
C SER A 105 4.59 5.34 -14.54
N GLU A 106 3.68 5.55 -15.50
CA GLU A 106 2.40 6.20 -15.18
C GLU A 106 1.62 5.29 -14.21
N THR A 107 1.36 5.80 -13.01
CA THR A 107 0.87 4.99 -11.90
C THR A 107 -0.43 5.54 -11.35
N THR A 108 -1.41 4.66 -11.18
CA THR A 108 -2.68 4.96 -10.53
C THR A 108 -2.77 4.19 -9.22
N CYS A 109 -3.02 4.91 -8.12
CA CYS A 109 -3.19 4.34 -6.79
C CYS A 109 -4.59 4.62 -6.24
N LEU A 110 -5.13 3.64 -5.51
CA LEU A 110 -6.14 3.90 -4.49
C LEU A 110 -5.39 4.36 -3.23
N ALA A 111 -5.55 5.63 -2.86
CA ALA A 111 -4.95 6.20 -1.66
C ALA A 111 -6.01 6.25 -0.55
N ILE A 112 -5.78 5.49 0.53
CA ILE A 112 -6.68 5.33 1.68
C ILE A 112 -6.20 6.25 2.79
N ASP A 113 -7.08 7.14 3.28
CA ASP A 113 -6.79 8.09 4.35
C ASP A 113 -7.08 7.47 5.72
N SER A 114 -6.05 6.99 6.42
CA SER A 114 -6.23 6.33 7.71
C SER A 114 -6.66 7.32 8.81
N SER A 115 -6.45 8.64 8.64
CA SER A 115 -6.86 9.63 9.65
C SER A 115 -8.38 9.73 9.83
N PHE A 116 -9.16 9.25 8.85
CA PHE A 116 -10.61 9.23 8.96
C PHE A 116 -11.12 8.15 9.93
N ILE A 117 -10.32 7.13 10.22
CA ILE A 117 -10.69 6.07 11.16
C ILE A 117 -10.94 6.66 12.55
N ASP A 118 -10.14 7.66 12.94
CA ASP A 118 -10.29 8.37 14.21
C ASP A 118 -11.61 9.15 14.32
N ARG A 119 -12.27 9.43 13.19
CA ARG A 119 -13.52 10.21 13.12
C ARG A 119 -14.77 9.34 13.12
N LEU A 120 -14.63 8.01 13.07
CA LEU A 120 -15.76 7.08 13.14
C LEU A 120 -16.36 7.05 14.54
N ASP A 121 -17.65 6.70 14.64
CA ASP A 121 -18.29 6.45 15.93
C ASP A 121 -17.50 5.39 16.73
N PRO A 122 -17.32 5.51 18.06
CA PRO A 122 -16.47 4.60 18.84
C PRO A 122 -16.78 3.11 18.68
N ARG A 123 -18.05 2.73 18.43
CA ARG A 123 -18.41 1.33 18.20
C ARG A 123 -18.03 0.90 16.78
N GLU A 124 -18.40 1.70 15.78
CA GLU A 124 -18.06 1.44 14.37
C GLU A 124 -16.54 1.41 14.17
N ARG A 125 -15.82 2.33 14.81
CA ARG A 125 -14.37 2.43 14.82
C ARG A 125 -13.72 1.12 15.24
N ARG A 126 -14.10 0.56 16.39
CA ARG A 126 -13.52 -0.71 16.88
C ARG A 126 -13.75 -1.87 15.93
N GLU A 127 -14.96 -1.98 15.38
CA GLU A 127 -15.31 -3.01 14.41
C GLU A 127 -14.49 -2.85 13.11
N PHE A 128 -14.34 -1.62 12.64
CA PHE A 128 -13.57 -1.30 11.45
C PHE A 128 -12.07 -1.52 11.65
N GLU A 129 -11.50 -1.01 12.74
CA GLU A 129 -10.08 -1.15 13.10
C GLU A 129 -9.66 -2.62 13.16
N ALA A 130 -10.46 -3.48 13.79
CA ALA A 130 -10.14 -4.92 13.86
C ALA A 130 -9.98 -5.56 12.46
N VAL A 131 -10.87 -5.19 11.53
CA VAL A 131 -10.82 -5.68 10.15
C VAL A 131 -9.70 -5.00 9.35
N TYR A 132 -9.47 -3.71 9.58
CA TYR A 132 -8.40 -2.94 8.94
C TYR A 132 -7.01 -3.41 9.36
N PHE A 133 -6.76 -3.65 10.65
CA PHE A 133 -5.50 -4.23 11.12
C PHE A 133 -5.28 -5.65 10.62
N ARG A 134 -6.36 -6.44 10.44
CA ARG A 134 -6.24 -7.75 9.77
C ARG A 134 -5.77 -7.60 8.32
N LEU A 135 -6.33 -6.65 7.58
CA LEU A 135 -5.90 -6.32 6.21
C LEU A 135 -4.41 -5.93 6.17
N LEU A 136 -4.00 -5.00 7.04
CA LEU A 136 -2.60 -4.58 7.15
C LEU A 136 -1.67 -5.75 7.51
N SER A 137 -2.10 -6.63 8.41
CA SER A 137 -1.35 -7.82 8.81
C SER A 137 -1.20 -8.82 7.65
N GLU A 138 -2.23 -9.00 6.83
CA GLU A 138 -2.16 -9.85 5.63
C GLU A 138 -1.18 -9.30 4.59
N ILE A 139 -1.19 -7.97 4.37
CA ILE A 139 -0.24 -7.26 3.50
C ILE A 139 1.19 -7.46 4.01
N LEU A 140 1.45 -7.19 5.29
CA LEU A 140 2.78 -7.36 5.89
C LEU A 140 3.25 -8.81 5.85
N ALA A 141 2.38 -9.77 6.14
CA ALA A 141 2.73 -11.18 6.12
C ALA A 141 3.08 -11.64 4.69
N HIS A 142 2.38 -11.14 3.67
CA HIS A 142 2.70 -11.41 2.27
C HIS A 142 4.06 -10.82 1.89
N ARG A 143 4.29 -9.54 2.21
CA ARG A 143 5.57 -8.87 1.94
C ARG A 143 6.74 -9.57 2.64
N LEU A 144 6.58 -9.92 3.92
CA LEU A 144 7.62 -10.59 4.69
C LEU A 144 8.01 -11.94 4.06
N ARG A 145 7.03 -12.72 3.57
CA ARG A 145 7.32 -13.97 2.85
C ARG A 145 8.12 -13.71 1.57
N GLN A 146 7.67 -12.77 0.74
CA GLN A 146 8.34 -12.43 -0.52
C GLN A 146 9.78 -11.94 -0.28
N THR A 147 9.97 -10.95 0.60
CA THR A 147 11.32 -10.43 0.91
C THR A 147 12.21 -11.51 1.53
N SER A 148 11.65 -12.42 2.34
CA SER A 148 12.44 -13.53 2.93
C SER A 148 12.89 -14.55 1.87
N GLU A 149 12.03 -14.85 0.89
CA GLU A 149 12.36 -15.70 -0.25
C GLU A 149 13.45 -15.07 -1.13
N GLU A 150 13.28 -13.79 -1.50
CA GLU A 150 14.27 -13.02 -2.26
C GLU A 150 15.63 -12.96 -1.56
N LEU A 151 15.64 -12.65 -0.26
CA LEU A 151 16.86 -12.60 0.55
C LEU A 151 17.56 -13.97 0.61
N SER A 152 16.79 -15.06 0.68
CA SER A 152 17.33 -16.42 0.68
C SER A 152 18.05 -16.73 -0.65
N LEU A 153 17.42 -16.39 -1.78
CA LEU A 153 18.00 -16.57 -3.12
C LEU A 153 19.29 -15.76 -3.30
N LEU A 154 19.26 -14.46 -2.95
CA LEU A 154 20.42 -13.57 -3.01
C LEU A 154 21.61 -14.10 -2.18
N LYS A 155 21.35 -14.66 -0.99
CA LYS A 155 22.39 -15.27 -0.15
C LYS A 155 23.02 -16.49 -0.81
N GLN A 156 22.21 -17.35 -1.45
CA GLN A 156 22.71 -18.53 -2.17
C GLN A 156 23.60 -18.13 -3.35
N GLU A 157 23.19 -17.13 -4.14
CA GLU A 157 23.98 -16.60 -5.25
C GLU A 157 25.30 -16.00 -4.79
N LEU A 158 25.29 -15.22 -3.70
CA LEU A 158 26.50 -14.63 -3.12
C LEU A 158 27.49 -15.70 -2.65
N GLU A 159 27.02 -16.81 -2.08
CA GLU A 159 27.89 -17.94 -1.72
C GLU A 159 28.52 -18.62 -2.93
N LEU A 160 27.81 -18.69 -4.06
CA LEU A 160 28.36 -19.25 -5.30
C LEU A 160 29.46 -18.35 -5.87
N VAL A 161 29.25 -17.03 -5.89
CA VAL A 161 30.26 -16.07 -6.39
C VAL A 161 31.52 -16.06 -5.51
N ARG A 162 31.38 -16.17 -4.18
CA ARG A 162 32.52 -16.22 -3.26
C ARG A 162 33.38 -17.48 -3.36
N ARG A 163 32.93 -18.51 -4.09
CA ARG A 163 33.66 -19.77 -4.29
C ARG A 163 34.50 -19.79 -5.58
N ILE A 164 34.46 -18.72 -6.38
CA ILE A 164 35.26 -18.51 -7.61
C ILE A 164 36.42 -17.56 -7.27
#